data_AF-A0A352S5E0-F1
#
_entry.id   AF-A0A352S5E0-F1
#
_cell.length_a   1.000
_cell.length_b   1.000
_cell.length_c   1.000
_cell.angle_alpha   90.00
_cell.angle_beta   90.00
_cell.angle_gamma   90.00
#
_symmetry.space_group_name_H-M   'P 1'
#
loop_
_entity.id
_entity.type
_entity.pdbx_description
1 polymer ?
#
loop_
_entity_poly.entity_id
_entity_poly.type
_entity_poly.pdbx_seq_one_letter_code
_entity_poly.pdbx_strand_id
1 'polypeptide(L)'
;MMKDLAITLLGIIGKHLGERGVIKADEMPAAIRKLEAAVQDAKKVHPAEATVHPGKDDEREEEPLHLGQRAYPFLDMLRESVKEGADVMWGV
;
A
#
# COMPACT_ATOMS: atom_id res chain seq x y z
N MET A 1 -12.11 4.95 9.36
CA MET A 1 -10.66 4.77 9.57
C MET A 1 -10.10 3.69 8.62
N MET A 2 -10.11 3.96 7.31
CA MET A 2 -9.55 3.10 6.23
C MET A 2 -9.17 3.93 5.00
N LYS A 3 -9.87 5.05 4.77
CA LYS A 3 -9.59 6.00 3.69
C LYS A 3 -8.16 6.55 3.75
N ASP A 4 -7.65 6.82 4.94
CA ASP A 4 -6.31 7.41 5.15
C ASP A 4 -5.17 6.52 4.61
N LEU A 5 -5.34 5.20 4.68
CA LEU A 5 -4.35 4.26 4.17
C LEU A 5 -4.32 4.25 2.64
N ALA A 6 -5.50 4.15 2.01
CA ALA A 6 -5.60 4.16 0.57
C ALA A 6 -5.08 5.49 -0.01
N ILE A 7 -5.39 6.62 0.63
CA ILE A 7 -4.85 7.94 0.29
C ILE A 7 -3.32 7.94 0.39
N THR A 8 -2.75 7.36 1.45
CA THR A 8 -1.29 7.31 1.64
C THR A 8 -0.60 6.44 0.57
N LEU A 9 -1.12 5.23 0.30
CA LEU A 9 -0.56 4.32 -0.69
C LEU A 9 -0.64 4.89 -2.11
N LEU A 10 -1.78 5.48 -2.48
CA LEU A 10 -1.94 6.15 -3.77
C LEU A 10 -1.06 7.39 -3.87
N GLY A 11 -0.96 8.17 -2.78
CA GLY A 11 -0.07 9.33 -2.68
C GLY A 11 1.39 8.97 -2.95
N ILE A 12 1.88 7.85 -2.40
CA ILE A 12 3.24 7.35 -2.63
C ILE A 12 3.51 7.09 -4.11
N ILE A 13 2.54 6.55 -4.85
CA ILE A 13 2.70 6.29 -6.30
C ILE A 13 2.47 7.55 -7.16
N GLY A 14 2.04 8.66 -6.53
CA GLY A 14 1.73 9.93 -7.18
C GLY A 14 0.33 9.99 -7.78
N LYS A 15 -0.58 9.13 -7.31
CA LYS A 15 -1.99 9.11 -7.73
C LYS A 15 -2.85 9.65 -6.58
N HIS A 16 -3.93 10.33 -6.91
CA HIS A 16 -4.91 10.78 -5.92
C HIS A 16 -5.99 9.71 -5.77
N LEU A 17 -6.41 9.41 -4.53
CA LEU A 17 -7.60 8.59 -4.30
C LEU A 17 -8.85 9.43 -4.63
N GLY A 18 -9.22 9.47 -5.91
CA GLY A 18 -10.50 10.00 -6.37
C GLY A 18 -11.60 8.94 -6.34
N GLU A 19 -12.84 9.36 -6.60
CA GLU A 19 -13.99 8.46 -6.75
C GLU A 19 -13.77 7.40 -7.85
N ARG A 20 -12.98 7.75 -8.87
CA ARG A 20 -12.58 6.88 -9.98
C ARG A 20 -11.08 7.00 -10.23
N GLY A 21 -10.47 5.91 -10.67
CA GLY A 21 -9.10 5.93 -11.14
C GLY A 21 -8.65 4.63 -11.77
N VAL A 22 -7.50 4.72 -12.42
CA VAL A 22 -6.86 3.61 -13.12
C VAL A 22 -5.35 3.68 -12.95
N ILE A 23 -4.74 2.52 -12.73
CA ILE A 23 -3.30 2.30 -12.88
C ILE A 23 -3.17 1.40 -14.12
N LYS A 24 -2.60 1.96 -15.18
CA LYS A 24 -2.36 1.19 -16.41
C LYS A 24 -1.26 0.16 -16.19
N ALA A 25 -1.33 -0.96 -16.91
CA ALA A 25 -0.28 -1.99 -16.89
C ALA A 25 1.12 -1.40 -17.12
N ASP A 26 1.27 -0.41 -18.01
CA ASP A 26 2.55 0.26 -18.29
C ASP A 26 3.07 1.13 -17.12
N GLU A 27 2.17 1.70 -16.32
CA GLU A 27 2.52 2.55 -15.17
C GLU A 27 2.79 1.72 -13.90
N MET A 28 2.34 0.47 -13.89
CA MET A 28 2.32 -0.40 -12.73
C MET A 28 3.72 -0.80 -12.23
N PRO A 29 4.72 -1.11 -13.08
CA PRO A 29 6.08 -1.35 -12.62
C PRO A 29 6.69 -0.16 -11.88
N ALA A 30 6.38 1.06 -12.31
CA ALA A 30 6.85 2.28 -11.65
C ALA A 30 6.13 2.50 -10.30
N ALA A 31 4.82 2.22 -10.25
CA ALA A 31 4.03 2.28 -9.02
C ALA A 31 4.54 1.28 -7.97
N ILE A 32 4.82 0.04 -8.36
CA ILE A 32 5.38 -1.01 -7.49
C ILE A 32 6.70 -0.53 -6.87
N ARG A 33 7.64 -0.03 -7.68
CA ARG A 33 8.95 0.45 -7.18
C ARG A 33 8.82 1.58 -6.16
N LYS A 34 7.94 2.56 -6.40
CA LYS A 34 7.70 3.67 -5.46
C LYS A 34 7.14 3.15 -4.14
N LEU A 35 6.19 2.22 -4.21
CA LEU A 35 5.55 1.66 -3.04
C LEU A 35 6.51 0.77 -2.21
N GLU A 36 7.33 -0.05 -2.88
CA GLU A 36 8.40 -0.80 -2.22
C GLU A 36 9.42 0.11 -1.55
N ALA A 37 9.84 1.20 -2.21
CA ALA A 37 10.76 2.18 -1.64
C ALA A 37 10.18 2.83 -0.38
N ALA A 38 8.90 3.24 -0.41
CA ALA A 38 8.24 3.83 0.75
C ALA A 38 8.09 2.83 1.92
N VAL A 39 7.81 1.55 1.63
CA VAL A 39 7.77 0.50 2.66
C VAL A 39 9.15 0.29 3.29
N GLN A 40 10.21 0.28 2.49
CA GLN A 40 11.58 0.16 2.99
C GLN A 40 12.01 1.37 3.82
N ASP A 41 11.60 2.57 3.42
CA ASP A 41 11.88 3.81 4.14
C ASP A 41 11.15 3.84 5.49
N ALA A 42 9.86 3.49 5.51
CA ALA A 42 9.09 3.36 6.75
C ALA A 42 9.70 2.36 7.74
N LYS A 43 10.23 1.22 7.25
CA LYS A 43 10.96 0.24 8.07
C LYS A 43 12.26 0.77 8.66
N LYS A 44 12.93 1.72 8.00
CA LYS A 44 14.17 2.34 8.49
C LYS A 44 13.90 3.40 9.56
N VAL A 45 12.79 4.13 9.43
CA VAL A 45 12.40 5.20 10.36
C VAL A 45 11.82 4.63 11.66
N HIS A 46 11.15 3.47 11.60
CA HIS A 46 10.61 2.77 12.78
C HIS A 46 11.11 1.31 12.84
N PRO A 47 12.32 1.06 13.37
CA PRO A 47 12.87 -0.29 13.50
C PRO A 47 12.35 -1.08 14.72
N ALA A 48 11.53 -0.47 15.58
CA ALA A 48 10.93 -1.15 16.72
C ALA A 48 9.73 -1.98 16.24
N GLU A 49 9.68 -3.25 16.66
CA GLU A 49 8.52 -4.16 16.54
C GLU A 49 8.39 -4.99 15.25
N ALA A 50 9.46 -5.69 14.90
CA ALA A 50 9.41 -6.85 14.01
C ALA A 50 8.82 -8.12 14.68
N THR A 51 7.85 -8.01 15.59
CA THR A 51 7.20 -9.16 16.23
C THR A 51 5.71 -9.21 15.92
N VAL A 52 5.38 -10.10 14.99
CA VAL A 52 4.02 -10.51 14.63
C VAL A 52 3.31 -11.08 15.87
N HIS A 53 2.25 -10.44 16.33
CA HIS A 53 1.23 -11.07 17.18
C HIS A 53 -0.12 -11.05 16.45
N PRO A 54 -0.66 -12.21 16.03
CA PRO A 54 -2.02 -12.29 15.56
C PRO A 54 -2.93 -12.39 16.79
N GLY A 55 -3.62 -11.30 17.10
CA GLY A 55 -4.68 -11.26 18.08
C GLY A 55 -4.27 -10.61 19.40
N LYS A 56 -4.76 -9.39 19.60
CA LYS A 56 -5.72 -9.07 20.67
C LYS A 56 -6.19 -7.63 20.51
N ASP A 57 -7.47 -7.49 20.78
CA ASP A 57 -8.25 -6.27 20.97
C ASP A 57 -7.66 -5.36 22.08
N ASP A 58 -8.20 -4.15 22.19
CA ASP A 58 -7.96 -3.08 23.17
C ASP A 58 -6.97 -1.93 22.81
N GLU A 59 -7.58 -0.89 22.22
CA GLU A 59 -7.65 0.48 22.79
C GLU A 59 -6.36 1.15 23.33
N ARG A 60 -5.22 0.94 22.68
CA ARG A 60 -4.05 1.81 22.88
C ARG A 60 -3.70 2.47 21.56
N GLU A 61 -3.84 3.80 21.58
CA GLU A 61 -3.24 4.79 20.68
C GLU A 61 -2.75 4.23 19.35
N GLU A 62 -3.49 4.51 18.28
CA GLU A 62 -3.26 4.12 16.89
C GLU A 62 -1.77 4.18 16.47
N GLU A 63 -1.01 3.14 16.82
CA GLU A 63 0.39 2.99 16.46
C GLU A 63 0.47 3.03 14.92
N PRO A 64 1.41 3.80 14.34
CA PRO A 64 1.45 4.06 12.91
C PRO A 64 1.55 2.74 12.17
N LEU A 65 0.40 2.30 11.67
CA LEU A 65 0.17 0.97 11.17
C LEU A 65 1.25 0.61 10.16
N HIS A 66 1.99 -0.46 10.44
CA HIS A 66 3.16 -0.88 9.68
C HIS A 66 2.85 -0.83 8.17
N LEU A 67 3.33 0.22 7.50
CA LEU A 67 3.03 0.50 6.09
C LEU A 67 3.28 -0.73 5.22
N GLY A 68 4.31 -1.51 5.56
CA GLY A 68 4.61 -2.80 4.95
C GLY A 68 3.46 -3.80 5.03
N GLN A 69 2.95 -4.11 6.23
CA GLN A 69 1.87 -5.10 6.41
C GLN A 69 0.63 -4.78 5.58
N ARG A 70 0.39 -3.49 5.34
CA ARG A 70 -0.75 -2.98 4.58
C ARG A 70 -0.49 -2.81 3.09
N ALA A 71 0.74 -2.53 2.69
CA ALA A 71 1.14 -2.37 1.30
C ALA A 71 1.33 -3.71 0.58
N TYR A 72 1.68 -4.80 1.29
CA TYR A 72 1.95 -6.11 0.67
C TYR A 72 0.77 -6.66 -0.16
N PRO A 73 -0.48 -6.71 0.35
CA PRO A 73 -1.61 -7.20 -0.44
C PRO A 73 -1.83 -6.39 -1.73
N PHE A 74 -1.63 -5.07 -1.65
CA PHE A 74 -1.76 -4.19 -2.81
C PHE A 74 -0.59 -4.36 -3.79
N LEU A 75 0.64 -4.52 -3.30
CA LEU A 75 1.81 -4.84 -4.11
C LEU A 75 1.65 -6.16 -4.85
N ASP A 76 1.14 -7.20 -4.18
CA ASP A 76 0.94 -8.51 -4.80
C ASP A 76 -0.16 -8.46 -5.86
N MET A 77 -1.24 -7.72 -5.63
CA MET A 77 -2.26 -7.46 -6.66
C MET A 77 -1.66 -6.76 -7.88
N LEU A 78 -0.89 -5.68 -7.68
CA LEU A 78 -0.23 -4.96 -8.79
C LEU A 78 0.75 -5.87 -9.55
N ARG A 79 1.49 -6.73 -8.86
CA ARG A 79 2.43 -7.68 -9.50
C ARG A 79 1.68 -8.70 -10.35
N GLU A 80 0.54 -9.19 -9.88
CA GLU A 80 -0.27 -10.14 -10.64
C GLU A 80 -0.91 -9.47 -11.86
N SER A 81 -1.46 -8.26 -11.69
CA SER A 81 -2.00 -7.47 -12.80
C SER A 81 -0.94 -7.18 -13.87
N VAL A 82 0.33 -6.95 -13.51
CA VAL A 82 1.42 -6.82 -14.47
C VAL A 82 1.65 -8.11 -15.28
N LYS A 83 1.60 -9.29 -14.63
CA LYS A 83 1.78 -10.57 -15.33
C LYS A 83 0.65 -10.85 -16.31
N GLU A 84 -0.57 -10.47 -15.93
CA GLU A 84 -1.77 -10.65 -16.77
C GLU A 84 -1.92 -9.53 -17.82
N GLY A 85 -1.14 -8.44 -17.72
CA GLY A 85 -1.30 -7.27 -18.57
C GLY A 85 -2.62 -6.53 -18.32
N ALA A 86 -3.16 -6.64 -17.11
CA ALA A 86 -4.44 -6.08 -16.72
C ALA A 86 -4.29 -4.70 -16.05
N ASP A 87 -5.22 -3.80 -16.34
CA ASP A 87 -5.31 -2.51 -15.68
C ASP A 87 -6.04 -2.64 -14.33
N VAL A 88 -5.55 -1.92 -13.32
CA VAL A 88 -6.22 -1.85 -12.01
C VAL A 88 -7.10 -0.61 -11.97
N MET A 89 -8.41 -0.82 -11.87
CA MET A 89 -9.43 0.24 -11.87
C MET A 89 -10.26 0.22 -10.59
N TRP A 90 -10.75 1.39 -10.17
CA TRP A 90 -11.72 1.52 -9.08
C TRP A 90 -12.77 2.59 -9.40
N GLY A 91 -13.92 2.50 -8.72
CA GLY A 91 -15.03 3.45 -8.90
C GLY A 91 -15.89 3.21 -10.14
N VAL A 92 -15.80 2.01 -10.72
CA VAL A 92 -16.65 1.56 -11.83
C VAL A 92 -18.11 1.45 -11.40
#